data_AF-A0A3M1W4U4-F1
#
_entry.id   AF-A0A3M1W4U4-F1
#
_cell.length_a   1.000
_cell.length_b   1.000
_cell.length_c   1.000
_cell.angle_alpha   90.00
_cell.angle_beta   90.00
_cell.angle_gamma   90.00
#
_symmetry.space_group_name_H-M   'P 1'
#
loop_
_entity.id
_entity.type
_entity.pdbx_description
1 polymer ?
#
loop_
_entity_poly.entity_id
_entity_poly.type
_entity_poly.pdbx_seq_one_letter_code
_entity_poly.pdbx_strand_id
1 'polypeptide(L)'
;MSQIENVLKETRRFPPPPEFQARARLKSMDEYRRLYAESIEQPETFWGRVAEELPWIQRWERVLDWSEAPRAKWFVGGKLNASAVCLDQHLEERGDKIAIRWEGEPGDTRNLTYRELHAEVSRMANALKARGIGKGDRVAIYMPMIPELAMAVLACARIGAIHSVVFAGFSAQALSDRIEDGECCAVITADGAWRRGSVLPLKPAVDEACRG
;
A
#
# COMPACT_ATOMS: atom_id res chain seq x y z
N MET A 1 -36.67 23.11 -11.58
CA MET A 1 -35.35 22.51 -11.29
C MET A 1 -34.40 22.95 -12.38
N SER A 2 -33.58 23.96 -12.12
CA SER A 2 -32.62 24.49 -13.08
C SER A 2 -31.50 23.46 -13.28
N GLN A 3 -31.41 22.86 -14.46
CA GLN A 3 -30.25 22.09 -14.87
C GLN A 3 -29.07 23.06 -14.96
N ILE A 4 -27.93 22.69 -14.39
CA ILE A 4 -26.68 23.40 -14.61
C ILE A 4 -26.33 23.21 -16.10
N GLU A 5 -26.68 24.18 -16.94
CA GLU A 5 -26.24 24.22 -18.34
C GLU A 5 -24.79 24.69 -18.37
N ASN A 6 -23.87 23.76 -18.64
CA ASN A 6 -22.49 24.08 -18.91
C ASN A 6 -22.38 24.64 -20.35
N VAL A 7 -22.46 25.97 -20.47
CA VAL A 7 -22.43 26.70 -21.76
C VAL A 7 -21.02 26.71 -22.38
N LEU A 8 -19.98 26.40 -21.60
CA LEU A 8 -18.58 26.39 -22.05
C LEU A 8 -18.11 24.96 -22.39
N LYS A 9 -18.25 24.58 -23.66
CA LYS A 9 -17.55 23.40 -24.21
C LYS A 9 -16.08 23.75 -24.43
N GLU A 10 -15.26 23.50 -23.42
CA GLU A 10 -13.81 23.65 -23.50
C GLU A 10 -13.20 22.56 -24.39
N THR A 11 -12.60 22.96 -25.52
CA THR A 11 -11.98 22.05 -26.51
C THR A 11 -10.47 22.19 -26.61
N ARG A 12 -9.87 23.15 -25.89
CA ARG A 12 -8.42 23.36 -25.88
C ARG A 12 -7.71 22.11 -25.39
N ARG A 13 -6.62 21.76 -26.07
CA ARG A 13 -5.70 20.70 -25.68
C ARG A 13 -4.39 21.33 -25.27
N PHE A 14 -3.86 20.90 -24.13
CA PHE A 14 -2.60 21.38 -23.58
C PHE A 14 -1.57 20.26 -23.72
N PRO A 15 -0.73 20.28 -24.77
CA PRO A 15 0.32 19.27 -24.90
C PRO A 15 1.33 19.43 -23.74
N PRO A 16 1.90 18.33 -23.23
CA PRO A 16 2.94 18.43 -22.21
C PRO A 16 4.14 19.21 -22.75
N PRO A 17 4.84 20.01 -21.92
CA PRO A 17 6.05 20.71 -22.34
C PRO A 17 7.12 19.75 -22.89
N PRO A 18 7.89 20.12 -23.94
CA PRO A 18 8.90 19.23 -24.54
C PRO A 18 9.95 18.70 -23.54
N GLU A 19 10.37 19.53 -22.60
CA GLU A 19 11.30 19.18 -21.52
C GLU A 19 10.75 18.12 -20.54
N PHE A 20 9.42 18.05 -20.40
CA PHE A 20 8.76 17.00 -19.63
C PHE A 20 8.69 15.71 -20.45
N GLN A 21 8.28 15.81 -21.72
CA GLN A 21 8.21 14.66 -22.63
C GLN A 21 9.55 13.92 -22.75
N ALA A 22 10.67 14.67 -22.84
CA ALA A 22 12.01 14.10 -22.94
C ALA A 22 12.38 13.20 -21.74
N ARG A 23 11.85 13.47 -20.54
CA ARG A 23 12.11 12.72 -19.30
C ARG A 23 11.02 11.72 -18.92
N ALA A 24 9.86 11.78 -19.57
CA ALA A 24 8.74 10.89 -19.30
C ALA A 24 9.06 9.44 -19.67
N ARG A 25 8.43 8.47 -19.00
CA ARG A 25 8.57 7.05 -19.32
C ARG A 25 7.96 6.69 -20.68
N LEU A 26 6.87 7.37 -21.04
CA LEU A 26 6.24 7.31 -22.36
C LEU A 26 6.45 8.64 -23.07
N LYS A 27 6.95 8.59 -24.29
CA LYS A 27 7.38 9.77 -25.04
C LYS A 27 6.28 10.36 -25.89
N SER A 28 5.25 9.60 -26.23
CA SER A 28 4.17 10.07 -27.10
C SER A 28 2.83 9.39 -26.84
N MET A 29 1.76 10.01 -27.34
CA MET A 29 0.41 9.42 -27.32
C MET A 29 0.31 8.17 -28.19
N ASP A 30 1.11 8.06 -29.25
CA ASP A 30 1.09 6.89 -30.12
C ASP A 30 1.78 5.69 -29.45
N GLU A 31 2.87 5.94 -28.70
CA GLU A 31 3.49 4.92 -27.86
C GLU A 31 2.52 4.43 -26.78
N TYR A 32 1.84 5.36 -26.09
CA TYR A 32 0.79 5.03 -25.13
C TYR A 32 -0.31 4.17 -25.76
N ARG A 33 -0.88 4.59 -26.91
CA ARG A 33 -1.98 3.87 -27.58
C ARG A 33 -1.57 2.44 -27.95
N ARG A 34 -0.34 2.26 -28.44
CA ARG A 34 0.20 0.95 -28.79
C ARG A 34 0.30 0.05 -27.55
N LEU A 35 0.91 0.53 -26.46
CA LEU A 35 1.05 -0.26 -25.23
C LEU A 35 -0.30 -0.54 -24.57
N TYR A 36 -1.21 0.42 -24.61
CA TYR A 36 -2.58 0.24 -24.13
C TYR A 36 -3.30 -0.85 -24.92
N ALA A 37 -3.25 -0.81 -26.26
CA ALA A 37 -3.84 -1.86 -27.10
C ALA A 37 -3.24 -3.23 -26.79
N GLU A 38 -1.91 -3.35 -26.70
CA GLU A 38 -1.23 -4.60 -26.33
C GLU A 38 -1.70 -5.12 -24.96
N SER A 39 -1.88 -4.23 -23.96
CA SER A 39 -2.31 -4.62 -22.60
C SER A 39 -3.72 -5.23 -22.53
N ILE A 40 -4.58 -4.91 -23.49
CA ILE A 40 -5.97 -5.38 -23.58
C ILE A 40 -6.10 -6.57 -24.54
N GLU A 41 -5.48 -6.48 -25.71
CA GLU A 41 -5.57 -7.48 -26.77
C GLU A 41 -4.66 -8.69 -26.51
N GLN A 42 -3.53 -8.47 -25.82
CA GLN A 42 -2.52 -9.49 -25.51
C GLN A 42 -2.07 -9.40 -24.04
N PRO A 43 -3.00 -9.54 -23.08
CA PRO A 43 -2.74 -9.28 -21.67
C PRO A 43 -1.66 -10.18 -21.07
N GLU A 44 -1.60 -11.46 -21.45
CA GLU A 44 -0.58 -12.38 -20.93
C GLU A 44 0.84 -11.97 -21.36
N THR A 45 1.01 -11.54 -22.61
CA THR A 45 2.30 -11.05 -23.13
C THR A 45 2.71 -9.76 -22.43
N PHE A 46 1.80 -8.77 -22.39
CA PHE A 46 2.09 -7.47 -21.81
C PHE A 46 2.35 -7.56 -20.30
N TRP A 47 1.43 -8.12 -19.53
CA TRP A 47 1.54 -8.21 -18.08
C TRP A 47 2.58 -9.22 -17.63
N GLY A 48 2.80 -10.28 -18.40
CA GLY A 48 3.92 -11.19 -18.20
C GLY A 48 5.25 -10.44 -18.22
N ARG A 49 5.48 -9.61 -19.25
CA ARG A 49 6.69 -8.78 -19.38
C ARG A 49 6.84 -7.76 -18.25
N VAL A 50 5.76 -7.08 -17.87
CA VAL A 50 5.79 -6.08 -16.76
C VAL A 50 6.09 -6.75 -15.43
N ALA A 51 5.53 -7.93 -15.17
CA ALA A 51 5.72 -8.63 -13.91
C ALA A 51 7.16 -9.13 -13.69
N GLU A 52 7.96 -9.27 -14.75
CA GLU A 52 9.39 -9.65 -14.65
C GLU A 52 10.22 -8.65 -13.85
N GLU A 53 9.79 -7.39 -13.80
CA GLU A 53 10.50 -6.33 -13.08
C GLU A 53 10.46 -6.55 -11.56
N LEU A 54 9.60 -7.44 -11.07
CA LEU A 54 9.47 -7.72 -9.64
C LEU A 54 10.42 -8.85 -9.21
N PRO A 55 10.96 -8.79 -7.97
CA PRO A 55 11.81 -9.85 -7.43
C PRO A 55 10.97 -11.07 -6.98
N TRP A 56 10.58 -11.92 -7.92
CA TRP A 56 9.85 -13.15 -7.62
C TRP A 56 10.72 -14.17 -6.90
N ILE A 57 10.20 -14.75 -5.82
CA ILE A 57 10.81 -15.91 -5.14
C ILE A 57 10.61 -17.16 -6.00
N GLN A 58 9.42 -17.30 -6.58
CA GLN A 58 9.08 -18.32 -7.56
C GLN A 58 8.32 -17.62 -8.69
N ARG A 59 8.84 -17.75 -9.92
CA ARG A 59 8.17 -17.26 -11.11
C ARG A 59 6.83 -18.00 -11.29
N TRP A 60 5.82 -17.29 -11.76
CA TRP A 60 4.52 -17.85 -12.09
C TRP A 60 4.59 -18.83 -13.27
N GLU A 61 3.62 -19.75 -13.32
CA GLU A 61 3.43 -20.73 -14.39
C GLU A 61 2.48 -20.21 -15.48
N ARG A 62 1.50 -19.39 -15.08
CA ARG A 62 0.50 -18.79 -15.96
C ARG A 62 0.20 -17.34 -15.56
N VAL A 63 0.15 -16.43 -16.53
CA VAL A 63 -0.06 -14.99 -16.25
C VAL A 63 -1.51 -14.72 -15.84
N LEU A 64 -2.48 -15.24 -16.60
CA LEU A 64 -3.90 -15.05 -16.31
C LEU A 64 -4.67 -16.36 -16.47
N ASP A 65 -5.35 -16.79 -15.42
CA ASP A 65 -6.41 -17.78 -15.48
C ASP A 65 -7.75 -17.12 -15.20
N TRP A 66 -8.60 -17.07 -16.22
CA TRP A 66 -9.94 -16.50 -16.16
C TRP A 66 -11.03 -17.52 -16.53
N SER A 67 -10.72 -18.82 -16.40
CA SER A 67 -11.68 -19.90 -16.66
C SER A 67 -12.90 -19.90 -15.73
N GLU A 68 -12.76 -19.36 -14.51
CA GLU A 68 -13.81 -19.24 -13.49
C GLU A 68 -14.39 -17.81 -13.36
N ALA A 69 -14.66 -17.13 -14.47
CA ALA A 69 -15.22 -15.77 -14.42
C ALA A 69 -16.47 -15.67 -13.50
N PRO A 70 -16.59 -14.63 -12.65
CA PRO A 70 -15.78 -13.41 -12.60
C PRO A 70 -14.51 -13.49 -11.73
N ARG A 71 -14.10 -14.67 -11.26
CA ARG A 71 -12.90 -14.84 -10.41
C ARG A 71 -11.63 -14.99 -11.27
N ALA A 72 -10.97 -13.87 -11.55
CA ALA A 72 -9.68 -13.87 -12.22
C ALA A 72 -8.55 -14.24 -11.24
N LYS A 73 -7.63 -15.12 -11.66
CA LYS A 73 -6.39 -15.45 -10.95
C LYS A 73 -5.21 -14.95 -11.78
N TRP A 74 -4.38 -14.09 -11.19
CA TRP A 74 -3.19 -13.53 -11.83
C TRP A 74 -1.92 -14.16 -11.28
N PHE A 75 -0.95 -14.42 -12.16
CA PHE A 75 0.37 -14.95 -11.86
C PHE A 75 0.31 -16.26 -11.06
N VAL A 76 -0.48 -17.22 -11.56
CA VAL A 76 -0.75 -18.51 -10.92
C VAL A 76 0.56 -19.28 -10.72
N GLY A 77 0.74 -19.82 -9.52
CA GLY A 77 1.98 -20.51 -9.10
C GLY A 77 3.11 -19.56 -8.68
N GLY A 78 2.97 -18.25 -8.90
CA GLY A 78 3.96 -17.26 -8.52
C GLY A 78 4.03 -17.03 -7.01
N LYS A 79 5.24 -16.81 -6.50
CA LYS A 79 5.48 -16.43 -5.09
C LYS A 79 6.35 -15.18 -5.04
N LEU A 80 5.88 -14.20 -4.27
CA LEU A 80 6.63 -13.00 -3.92
C LEU A 80 6.33 -12.61 -2.47
N ASN A 81 7.06 -11.61 -1.97
CA ASN A 81 6.73 -10.97 -0.70
C ASN A 81 6.70 -9.45 -0.89
N ALA A 82 5.58 -8.79 -0.58
CA ALA A 82 5.43 -7.35 -0.80
C ALA A 82 6.44 -6.53 0.03
N SER A 83 6.78 -6.96 1.25
CA SER A 83 7.80 -6.30 2.07
C SER A 83 9.18 -6.35 1.40
N ALA A 84 9.52 -7.50 0.79
CA ALA A 84 10.78 -7.65 0.05
C ALA A 84 10.82 -6.81 -1.24
N VAL A 85 9.69 -6.70 -1.94
CA VAL A 85 9.53 -5.79 -3.08
C VAL A 85 9.65 -4.33 -2.63
N CYS A 86 9.10 -3.94 -1.49
CA CYS A 86 9.16 -2.54 -1.06
C CYS A 86 10.48 -2.13 -0.40
N LEU A 87 11.26 -3.08 0.14
CA LEU A 87 12.43 -2.78 0.97
C LEU A 87 13.68 -3.54 0.51
N ASP A 88 13.66 -4.86 0.58
CA ASP A 88 14.85 -5.70 0.44
C ASP A 88 15.55 -5.53 -0.92
N GLN A 89 14.79 -5.46 -2.01
CA GLN A 89 15.36 -5.26 -3.35
C GLN A 89 16.12 -3.93 -3.52
N HIS A 90 15.91 -2.97 -2.60
CA HIS A 90 16.55 -1.66 -2.65
C HIS A 90 17.78 -1.55 -1.76
N LEU A 91 18.07 -2.54 -0.91
CA LEU A 91 19.09 -2.41 0.13
C LEU A 91 20.53 -2.33 -0.41
N GLU A 92 20.83 -3.08 -1.47
CA GLU A 92 22.17 -3.13 -2.05
C GLU A 92 22.54 -1.81 -2.73
N GLU A 93 21.70 -1.33 -3.63
CA GLU A 93 21.99 -0.13 -4.44
C GLU A 93 21.53 1.19 -3.78
N ARG A 94 20.48 1.14 -2.97
CA ARG A 94 19.76 2.34 -2.47
C ARG A 94 19.51 2.30 -0.98
N GLY A 95 20.25 1.47 -0.23
CA GLY A 95 20.06 1.29 1.22
C GLY A 95 20.06 2.61 2.00
N ASP A 96 20.94 3.55 1.64
CA ASP A 96 21.09 4.82 2.35
C ASP A 96 20.25 5.95 1.72
N LYS A 97 19.46 5.65 0.68
CA LYS A 97 18.48 6.59 0.12
C LYS A 97 17.30 6.73 1.08
N ILE A 98 16.82 7.95 1.27
CA ILE A 98 15.60 8.20 2.04
C ILE A 98 14.40 7.52 1.39
N ALA A 99 13.76 6.61 2.13
CA ALA A 99 12.54 5.91 1.77
C ALA A 99 11.30 6.66 2.26
N ILE A 100 11.32 7.17 3.50
CA ILE A 100 10.23 7.96 4.09
C ILE A 100 10.79 9.31 4.54
N ARG A 101 10.14 10.39 4.07
CA ARG A 101 10.21 11.73 4.67
C ARG A 101 8.89 11.97 5.37
N TRP A 102 8.94 12.06 6.69
CA TRP A 102 7.76 12.29 7.50
C TRP A 102 7.81 13.70 8.09
N GLU A 103 6.67 14.36 8.03
CA GLU A 103 6.41 15.67 8.61
C GLU A 103 5.13 15.55 9.45
N GLY A 104 5.25 15.77 10.75
CA GLY A 104 4.16 15.79 11.71
C GLY A 104 3.52 17.17 11.79
N GLU A 105 2.27 17.21 12.24
CA GLU A 105 1.54 18.47 12.43
C GLU A 105 2.20 19.42 13.44
N PRO A 106 2.83 18.96 14.55
CA PRO A 106 3.60 19.83 15.44
C PRO A 106 4.91 20.37 14.85
N GLY A 107 5.20 20.08 13.58
CA GLY A 107 6.45 20.44 12.91
C GLY A 107 7.58 19.43 13.11
N ASP A 108 7.32 18.32 13.80
CA ASP A 108 8.27 17.22 13.91
C ASP A 108 8.60 16.67 12.52
N THR A 109 9.86 16.28 12.30
CA THR A 109 10.25 15.65 11.03
C THR A 109 11.13 14.44 11.29
N ARG A 110 11.02 13.45 10.41
CA ARG A 110 11.86 12.24 10.47
C ARG A 110 12.14 11.76 9.06
N ASN A 111 13.41 11.51 8.78
CA ASN A 111 13.84 10.85 7.57
C ASN A 111 14.26 9.43 7.90
N LEU A 112 13.80 8.47 7.13
CA LEU A 112 14.21 7.07 7.23
C LEU A 112 14.77 6.62 5.90
N THR A 113 16.00 6.13 5.92
CA THR A 113 16.62 5.42 4.80
C THR A 113 15.93 4.07 4.58
N TYR A 114 16.11 3.46 3.40
CA TYR A 114 15.64 2.09 3.16
C TYR A 114 16.20 1.10 4.18
N ARG A 115 17.48 1.25 4.56
CA ARG A 115 18.16 0.40 5.54
C ARG A 115 17.55 0.54 6.94
N GLU A 116 17.30 1.76 7.39
CA GLU A 116 16.65 1.99 8.70
C GLU A 116 15.21 1.48 8.71
N LEU A 117 14.44 1.77 7.66
CA LEU A 117 13.05 1.31 7.55
C LEU A 117 12.99 -0.23 7.53
N HIS A 118 13.89 -0.89 6.81
CA HIS A 118 14.00 -2.35 6.81
C HIS A 118 14.30 -2.92 8.19
N ALA A 119 15.20 -2.29 8.94
CA ALA A 119 15.53 -2.72 10.30
C ALA A 119 14.32 -2.58 11.25
N GLU A 120 13.58 -1.47 11.17
CA GLU A 120 12.36 -1.24 11.96
C GLU A 120 11.25 -2.25 11.61
N VAL A 121 10.99 -2.44 10.31
CA VAL A 121 10.01 -3.41 9.81
C VAL A 121 10.36 -4.83 10.25
N SER A 122 11.65 -5.20 10.20
CA SER A 122 12.12 -6.51 10.64
C SER A 122 11.94 -6.71 12.15
N ARG A 123 12.21 -5.68 12.96
CA ARG A 123 11.96 -5.70 14.41
C ARG A 123 10.47 -5.87 14.71
N MET A 124 9.60 -5.11 14.06
CA MET A 124 8.16 -5.23 14.25
C MET A 124 7.63 -6.59 13.80
N ALA A 125 8.08 -7.10 12.65
CA ALA A 125 7.72 -8.44 12.17
C ALA A 125 8.10 -9.54 13.18
N ASN A 126 9.28 -9.46 13.78
CA ASN A 126 9.69 -10.39 14.83
C ASN A 126 8.86 -10.25 16.11
N ALA A 127 8.46 -9.04 16.49
CA ALA A 127 7.59 -8.80 17.63
C ALA A 127 6.17 -9.36 17.44
N LEU A 128 5.65 -9.34 16.21
CA LEU A 128 4.39 -9.99 15.84
C LEU A 128 4.52 -11.51 15.89
N LYS A 129 5.58 -12.08 15.30
CA LYS A 129 5.86 -13.53 15.36
C LYS A 129 6.00 -14.03 16.79
N ALA A 130 6.67 -13.28 17.66
CA ALA A 130 6.82 -13.62 19.07
C ALA A 130 5.48 -13.66 19.84
N ARG A 131 4.44 -13.00 19.30
CA ARG A 131 3.06 -13.04 19.81
C ARG A 131 2.19 -14.09 19.11
N GLY A 132 2.78 -14.96 18.30
CA GLY A 132 2.08 -16.04 17.59
C GLY A 132 1.43 -15.64 16.27
N ILE A 133 1.59 -14.40 15.82
CA ILE A 133 0.99 -13.92 14.55
C ILE A 133 1.84 -14.40 13.37
N GLY A 134 1.17 -14.96 12.36
CA GLY A 134 1.82 -15.50 11.17
C GLY A 134 0.96 -15.42 9.91
N LYS A 135 1.20 -16.36 8.99
CA LYS A 135 0.58 -16.35 7.67
C LYS A 135 -0.92 -16.61 7.76
N GLY A 136 -1.72 -15.70 7.20
CA GLY A 136 -3.18 -15.81 7.15
C GLY A 136 -3.91 -15.16 8.34
N ASP A 137 -3.19 -14.85 9.42
CA ASP A 137 -3.75 -14.11 10.55
C ASP A 137 -4.09 -12.68 10.14
N ARG A 138 -5.20 -12.14 10.66
CA ARG A 138 -5.69 -10.81 10.35
C ARG A 138 -5.36 -9.85 11.49
N VAL A 139 -4.74 -8.73 11.17
CA VAL A 139 -4.27 -7.73 12.13
C VAL A 139 -4.88 -6.38 11.78
N ALA A 140 -5.71 -5.85 12.66
CA ALA A 140 -6.25 -4.50 12.50
C ALA A 140 -5.15 -3.48 12.81
N ILE A 141 -5.08 -2.41 12.01
CA ILE A 141 -4.13 -1.31 12.19
C ILE A 141 -4.93 -0.03 12.33
N TYR A 142 -4.89 0.58 13.51
CA TYR A 142 -5.58 1.82 13.85
C TYR A 142 -4.55 2.86 14.30
N MET A 143 -3.85 3.46 13.34
CA MET A 143 -2.72 4.37 13.59
C MET A 143 -2.83 5.66 12.78
N PRO A 144 -2.22 6.76 13.25
CA PRO A 144 -2.14 7.99 12.48
C PRO A 144 -1.14 7.88 11.32
N MET A 145 -1.01 8.97 10.54
CA MET A 145 -0.03 9.09 9.46
C MET A 145 1.38 9.33 10.01
N ILE A 146 1.93 8.32 10.69
CA ILE A 146 3.28 8.28 11.24
C ILE A 146 4.10 7.18 10.54
N PRO A 147 5.45 7.20 10.57
CA PRO A 147 6.28 6.19 9.91
C PRO A 147 5.96 4.75 10.34
N GLU A 148 5.57 4.58 11.60
CA GLU A 148 5.21 3.29 12.20
C GLU A 148 4.00 2.64 11.52
N LEU A 149 3.11 3.43 10.88
CA LEU A 149 2.02 2.89 10.05
C LEU A 149 2.57 2.08 8.86
N ALA A 150 3.54 2.64 8.14
CA ALA A 150 4.20 1.92 7.06
C ALA A 150 4.96 0.69 7.60
N MET A 151 5.59 0.83 8.78
CA MET A 151 6.28 -0.28 9.42
C MET A 151 5.34 -1.45 9.74
N ALA A 152 4.15 -1.18 10.28
CA ALA A 152 3.16 -2.21 10.62
C ALA A 152 2.58 -2.91 9.40
N VAL A 153 2.21 -2.15 8.37
CA VAL A 153 1.71 -2.70 7.10
C VAL A 153 2.77 -3.63 6.49
N LEU A 154 4.01 -3.16 6.38
CA LEU A 154 5.10 -3.92 5.78
C LEU A 154 5.54 -5.10 6.66
N ALA A 155 5.42 -5.01 7.99
CA ALA A 155 5.70 -6.10 8.92
C ALA A 155 4.67 -7.23 8.78
N CYS A 156 3.37 -6.91 8.71
CA CYS A 156 2.31 -7.89 8.43
C CYS A 156 2.57 -8.59 7.10
N ALA A 157 2.81 -7.81 6.03
CA ALA A 157 3.11 -8.36 4.71
C ALA A 157 4.38 -9.25 4.70
N ARG A 158 5.38 -8.92 5.51
CA ARG A 158 6.64 -9.68 5.62
C ARG A 158 6.43 -11.09 6.14
N ILE A 159 5.53 -11.26 7.11
CA ILE A 159 5.25 -12.55 7.76
C ILE A 159 4.05 -13.29 7.14
N GLY A 160 3.42 -12.69 6.14
CA GLY A 160 2.24 -13.24 5.47
C GLY A 160 0.92 -13.01 6.22
N ALA A 161 0.91 -12.16 7.24
CA ALA A 161 -0.31 -11.71 7.90
C ALA A 161 -1.07 -10.72 7.00
N ILE A 162 -2.38 -10.65 7.20
CA ILE A 162 -3.30 -9.78 6.46
C ILE A 162 -3.54 -8.54 7.31
N HIS A 163 -3.09 -7.37 6.85
CA HIS A 163 -3.34 -6.11 7.54
C HIS A 163 -4.71 -5.52 7.14
N SER A 164 -5.51 -5.12 8.14
CA SER A 164 -6.76 -4.39 7.96
C SER A 164 -6.61 -2.97 8.49
N VAL A 165 -6.32 -2.01 7.61
CA VAL A 165 -6.07 -0.62 8.02
C VAL A 165 -7.40 0.10 8.22
N VAL A 166 -7.62 0.60 9.43
CA VAL A 166 -8.80 1.37 9.82
C VAL A 166 -8.38 2.81 10.06
N PHE A 167 -9.09 3.75 9.43
CA PHE A 167 -8.78 5.17 9.57
C PHE A 167 -8.88 5.62 11.04
N ALA A 168 -7.80 6.17 11.59
CA ALA A 168 -7.67 6.60 12.99
C ALA A 168 -8.60 7.75 13.42
N GLY A 169 -9.54 8.17 12.57
CA GLY A 169 -10.60 9.11 12.92
C GLY A 169 -11.99 8.48 13.07
N PHE A 170 -12.12 7.16 12.92
CA PHE A 170 -13.37 6.45 13.14
C PHE A 170 -13.68 6.26 14.63
N SER A 171 -14.96 6.09 14.96
CA SER A 171 -15.43 5.78 16.31
C SER A 171 -14.99 4.38 16.75
N ALA A 172 -15.03 4.13 18.06
CA ALA A 172 -14.79 2.80 18.64
C ALA A 172 -15.71 1.74 18.03
N GLN A 173 -17.01 2.03 17.86
CA GLN A 173 -17.95 1.11 17.20
C GLN A 173 -17.52 0.75 15.78
N ALA A 174 -17.15 1.75 14.97
CA ALA A 174 -16.72 1.50 13.60
C ALA A 174 -15.39 0.70 13.52
N LEU A 175 -14.55 0.80 14.55
CA LEU A 175 -13.38 -0.07 14.72
C LEU A 175 -13.79 -1.49 15.12
N SER A 176 -14.70 -1.66 16.09
CA SER A 176 -15.25 -2.95 16.53
C SER A 176 -15.82 -3.74 15.37
N ASP A 177 -16.72 -3.12 14.59
CA ASP A 177 -17.38 -3.77 13.44
C ASP A 177 -16.36 -4.35 12.45
N ARG A 178 -15.22 -3.67 12.25
CA ARG A 178 -14.16 -4.10 11.33
C ARG A 178 -13.23 -5.14 11.93
N ILE A 179 -13.01 -5.10 13.24
CA ILE A 179 -12.27 -6.15 13.96
C ILE A 179 -13.06 -7.44 13.90
N GLU A 180 -14.38 -7.37 14.14
CA GLU A 180 -15.31 -8.51 14.14
C GLU A 180 -15.48 -9.10 12.73
N ASP A 181 -15.86 -8.28 11.73
CA ASP A 181 -16.03 -8.73 10.35
C ASP A 181 -14.72 -9.29 9.76
N GLY A 182 -13.60 -8.64 10.09
CA GLY A 182 -12.27 -9.07 9.69
C GLY A 182 -11.73 -10.22 10.54
N GLU A 183 -12.45 -10.72 11.54
CA GLU A 183 -11.98 -11.73 12.51
C GLU A 183 -10.51 -11.49 12.92
N CYS A 184 -10.21 -10.24 13.30
CA CYS A 184 -8.85 -9.81 13.57
C CYS A 184 -8.36 -10.37 14.91
N CYS A 185 -7.20 -11.01 14.90
CA CYS A 185 -6.59 -11.59 16.10
C CYS A 185 -5.78 -10.59 16.92
N ALA A 186 -5.47 -9.41 16.36
CA ALA A 186 -4.68 -8.39 17.01
C ALA A 186 -5.02 -6.99 16.46
N VAL A 187 -4.75 -5.96 17.28
CA VAL A 187 -4.83 -4.55 16.91
C VAL A 187 -3.48 -3.88 17.16
N ILE A 188 -2.96 -3.16 16.16
CA ILE A 188 -1.80 -2.27 16.30
C ILE A 188 -2.32 -0.83 16.32
N THR A 189 -1.97 -0.07 17.37
CA THR A 189 -2.40 1.33 17.55
C THR A 189 -1.28 2.19 18.12
N ALA A 190 -1.45 3.50 18.03
CA ALA A 190 -0.71 4.48 18.82
C ALA A 190 -1.50 4.88 20.08
N ASP A 191 -0.85 5.62 20.99
CA ASP A 191 -1.47 6.26 22.13
C ASP A 191 -2.44 7.38 21.70
N GLY A 192 -2.01 8.22 20.76
CA GLY A 192 -2.78 9.31 20.19
C GLY A 192 -2.27 9.74 18.81
N ALA A 193 -2.90 10.79 18.28
CA ALA A 193 -2.56 11.39 17.01
C ALA A 193 -2.71 12.91 17.09
N TRP A 194 -1.75 13.66 16.56
CA TRP A 194 -1.99 15.08 16.30
C TRP A 194 -2.91 15.25 15.10
N ARG A 195 -4.01 16.00 15.30
CA ARG A 195 -4.96 16.33 14.25
C ARG A 195 -5.64 17.66 14.54
N ARG A 196 -5.49 18.64 13.64
CA ARG A 196 -6.10 19.98 13.75
C ARG A 196 -5.71 20.72 15.03
N GLY A 197 -4.43 20.66 15.39
CA GLY A 197 -3.83 21.38 16.50
C GLY A 197 -4.09 20.78 17.88
N SER A 198 -4.69 19.58 17.96
CA SER A 198 -4.91 18.88 19.22
C SER A 198 -4.62 17.39 19.11
N VAL A 199 -4.44 16.74 20.27
CA VAL A 199 -4.24 15.30 20.37
C VAL A 199 -5.60 14.60 20.33
N LEU A 200 -5.81 13.77 19.32
CA LEU A 200 -6.88 12.79 19.24
C LEU A 200 -6.41 11.50 19.95
N PRO A 201 -7.01 11.12 21.09
CA PRO A 201 -6.63 9.90 21.80
C PRO A 201 -7.11 8.66 21.03
N LEU A 202 -6.19 7.75 20.68
CA LEU A 202 -6.51 6.54 19.91
C LEU A 202 -6.65 5.31 20.82
N LYS A 203 -5.75 5.16 21.79
CA LYS A 203 -5.76 4.01 22.69
C LYS A 203 -7.09 3.84 23.46
N PRO A 204 -7.75 4.89 23.98
CA PRO A 204 -9.06 4.74 24.60
C PRO A 204 -10.15 4.23 23.65
N ALA A 205 -10.13 4.65 22.37
CA ALA A 205 -11.09 4.17 21.37
C ALA A 205 -10.85 2.69 21.04
N VAL A 206 -9.59 2.24 21.02
CA VAL A 206 -9.24 0.82 20.87
C VAL A 206 -9.69 0.02 22.10
N ASP A 207 -9.48 0.54 23.31
CA ASP A 207 -9.93 -0.11 24.54
C ASP A 207 -11.44 -0.25 24.63
N GLU A 208 -12.19 0.68 24.05
CA GLU A 208 -13.65 0.58 23.93
C GLU A 208 -14.05 -0.44 22.86
N ALA A 209 -13.40 -0.42 21.69
CA ALA A 209 -13.69 -1.34 20.59
C ALA A 209 -13.40 -2.81 20.95
N CYS A 210 -12.39 -3.10 21.76
CA CYS A 210 -12.01 -4.47 22.13
C CYS A 210 -12.75 -5.04 23.35
N ARG A 211 -13.81 -4.37 23.85
CA ARG A 211 -14.64 -4.87 24.97
C ARG A 211 -15.80 -5.77 24.52
N GLY A 212 -16.21 -5.68 23.25
CA GLY A 212 -17.17 -6.58 22.61
C GLY A 212 -16.51 -7.87 22.17
#